data_AF-A0A428QHI3-F1
#
_entry.id   AF-A0A428QHI3-F1
#
_cell.length_a   1.000
_cell.length_b   1.000
_cell.length_c   1.000
_cell.angle_alpha   90.00
_cell.angle_beta   90.00
_cell.angle_gamma   90.00
#
_symmetry.space_group_name_H-M   'P 1'
#
loop_
_entity.id
_entity.type
_entity.pdbx_description
1 polymer ?
#
loop_
_entity_poly.entity_id
_entity_poly.type
_entity_poly.pdbx_seq_one_letter_code
_entity_poly.pdbx_strand_id
1 'polypeptide(L)'
;MGRYNLEYPKDSTNTIKRYKVHGVYELENIHRIVNSCPILHISFNSPSQPFPVVLPMIGQMGSFERPSADLSDPLDLYLHGYVSSRIMNLSQTTIVDGQEYHGMPVCVAASHIDGLVLTLASYSHNYNYRSAVLFGYASIVKDEEEKLYAMELITNSVVPDRWRHTRLPPLPAEMHSTNILKVRIASASAKISAGSATDDKSDMGNEELVNSTWTGVLPITQTFGEPVPSPYNKVKLPEYISEFTKDSNDEKQKISLDAAQGERRAL
;
A
#
# COMPACT_ATOMS: atom_id res chain seq x y z
N MET A 1 27.92 8.72 -12.11
CA MET A 1 27.32 9.12 -10.82
C MET A 1 26.25 8.10 -10.49
N GLY A 2 26.43 7.29 -9.44
CA GLY A 2 25.39 6.36 -9.01
C GLY A 2 24.16 7.17 -8.56
N ARG A 3 22.97 6.83 -9.08
CA ARG A 3 21.72 7.34 -8.50
C ARG A 3 21.62 6.76 -7.10
N TYR A 4 21.77 7.60 -6.09
CA TYR A 4 21.44 7.23 -4.72
C TYR A 4 19.92 7.34 -4.60
N ASN A 5 19.26 6.21 -4.37
CA ASN A 5 17.83 6.21 -4.11
C ASN A 5 17.60 6.68 -2.67
N LEU A 6 16.60 7.54 -2.46
CA LEU A 6 16.27 8.02 -1.12
C LEU A 6 15.69 6.88 -0.29
N GLU A 7 16.04 6.83 0.99
CA GLU A 7 15.53 5.85 1.95
C GLU A 7 14.88 6.54 3.15
N TYR A 8 13.88 5.89 3.73
CA TYR A 8 13.36 6.27 5.04
C TYR A 8 14.40 6.01 6.15
N PRO A 9 14.42 6.82 7.21
CA PRO A 9 15.29 6.59 8.36
C PRO A 9 15.00 5.24 9.00
N LYS A 10 16.06 4.57 9.48
CA LYS A 10 16.00 3.27 10.15
C LYS A 10 16.17 3.48 11.64
N ASP A 11 15.22 2.99 12.42
CA ASP A 11 15.19 3.09 13.87
C ASP A 11 14.76 1.75 14.51
N SER A 12 14.68 1.69 15.83
CA SER A 12 14.28 0.47 16.54
C SER A 12 12.84 0.03 16.26
N THR A 13 11.99 0.92 15.78
CA THR A 13 10.56 0.72 15.50
C THR A 13 10.35 0.03 14.15
N ASN A 14 11.09 0.44 13.11
CA ASN A 14 10.95 -0.10 11.75
C ASN A 14 12.07 -1.07 11.31
N THR A 15 13.07 -1.34 12.16
CA THR A 15 14.15 -2.27 11.80
C THR A 15 13.65 -3.71 11.64
N ILE A 16 13.81 -4.27 10.44
CA ILE A 16 13.48 -5.67 10.14
C ILE A 16 14.54 -6.58 10.77
N LYS A 17 14.10 -7.45 11.69
CA LYS A 17 14.99 -8.35 12.44
C LYS A 17 15.10 -9.75 11.82
N ARG A 18 13.98 -10.32 11.38
CA ARG A 18 13.91 -11.68 10.80
C ARG A 18 13.84 -11.62 9.27
N TYR A 19 14.70 -12.39 8.61
CA TYR A 19 14.92 -12.36 7.15
C TYR A 19 15.33 -10.97 6.65
N LYS A 20 16.41 -10.42 7.22
CA LYS A 20 16.91 -9.06 6.94
C LYS A 20 17.19 -8.80 5.45
N VAL A 21 17.59 -9.83 4.72
CA VAL A 21 17.85 -9.76 3.27
C VAL A 21 16.61 -9.40 2.44
N HIS A 22 15.41 -9.49 3.03
CA HIS A 22 14.15 -9.07 2.39
C HIS A 22 13.75 -7.63 2.76
N GLY A 23 14.52 -6.96 3.64
CA GLY A 23 14.20 -5.62 4.11
C GLY A 23 14.57 -4.54 3.11
N VAL A 24 13.62 -3.66 2.83
CA VAL A 24 13.74 -2.54 1.89
C VAL A 24 13.32 -1.26 2.60
N TYR A 25 14.06 -0.17 2.38
CA TYR A 25 13.81 1.13 3.01
C TYR A 25 13.71 2.28 2.00
N GLU A 26 13.89 1.96 0.73
CA GLU A 26 13.81 2.91 -0.38
C GLU A 26 12.40 3.49 -0.53
N LEU A 27 12.33 4.80 -0.73
CA LEU A 27 11.07 5.54 -0.90
C LEU A 27 10.24 4.97 -2.05
N GLU A 28 10.85 4.80 -3.23
CA GLU A 28 10.14 4.34 -4.43
C GLU A 28 9.45 2.99 -4.21
N ASN A 29 10.19 2.00 -3.68
CA ASN A 29 9.64 0.67 -3.43
C ASN A 29 8.50 0.71 -2.39
N ILE A 30 8.65 1.49 -1.32
CA ILE A 30 7.63 1.61 -0.27
C ILE A 30 6.38 2.32 -0.82
N HIS A 31 6.53 3.45 -1.50
CA HIS A 31 5.41 4.20 -2.06
C HIS A 31 4.66 3.40 -3.12
N ARG A 32 5.37 2.63 -3.94
CA ARG A 32 4.77 1.73 -4.93
C ARG A 32 3.93 0.62 -4.29
N ILE A 33 4.41 0.00 -3.20
CA ILE A 33 3.63 -1.00 -2.45
C ILE A 33 2.36 -0.37 -1.87
N VAL A 34 2.47 0.82 -1.28
CA VAL A 34 1.32 1.53 -0.71
C VAL A 34 0.30 1.92 -1.78
N ASN A 35 0.74 2.55 -2.87
CA ASN A 35 -0.13 3.06 -3.92
C ASN A 35 -0.81 1.97 -4.76
N SER A 36 -0.22 0.78 -4.82
CA SER A 36 -0.85 -0.38 -5.49
C SER A 36 -1.82 -1.14 -4.57
N CYS A 37 -1.83 -0.86 -3.27
CA CYS A 37 -2.68 -1.57 -2.30
C CYS A 37 -4.10 -0.99 -2.29
N PRO A 38 -5.15 -1.78 -2.60
CA PRO A 38 -6.51 -1.25 -2.70
C PRO A 38 -7.10 -0.81 -1.35
N ILE A 39 -6.60 -1.39 -0.24
CA ILE A 39 -7.06 -1.11 1.11
C ILE A 39 -5.86 -1.06 2.04
N LEU A 40 -5.65 0.10 2.66
CA LEU A 40 -4.64 0.31 3.69
C LEU A 40 -5.24 0.03 5.06
N HIS A 41 -4.44 -0.53 5.97
CA HIS A 41 -4.84 -0.79 7.35
C HIS A 41 -4.19 0.22 8.30
N ILE A 42 -4.99 1.14 8.82
CA ILE A 42 -4.52 2.26 9.65
C ILE A 42 -4.77 1.89 11.10
N SER A 43 -3.69 1.74 11.85
CA SER A 43 -3.69 1.32 13.24
C SER A 43 -3.30 2.48 14.16
N PHE A 44 -4.04 2.68 15.24
CA PHE A 44 -3.73 3.68 16.25
C PHE A 44 -4.27 3.28 17.63
N ASN A 45 -3.70 3.85 18.68
CA ASN A 45 -4.17 3.63 20.03
C ASN A 45 -5.25 4.65 20.39
N SER A 46 -6.41 4.19 20.85
CA SER A 46 -7.46 5.06 21.37
C SER A 46 -7.35 5.13 22.90
N PRO A 47 -7.28 6.33 23.52
CA PRO A 47 -7.21 6.46 24.98
C PRO A 47 -8.42 5.84 25.70
N SER A 48 -9.55 5.71 25.00
CA SER A 48 -10.81 5.21 25.56
C SER A 48 -10.92 3.69 25.65
N GLN A 49 -9.96 2.93 25.11
CA GLN A 49 -10.00 1.46 25.18
C GLN A 49 -8.60 0.84 25.21
N PRO A 50 -8.44 -0.39 25.74
CA PRO A 50 -7.12 -1.02 25.85
C PRO A 50 -6.59 -1.60 24.51
N PHE A 51 -7.43 -1.67 23.47
CA PHE A 51 -7.07 -2.29 22.19
C PHE A 51 -6.67 -1.23 21.15
N PRO A 52 -5.66 -1.52 20.30
CA PRO A 52 -5.43 -0.73 19.11
C PRO A 52 -6.65 -0.81 18.19
N VAL A 53 -7.04 0.32 17.62
CA VAL A 53 -8.06 0.39 16.57
C VAL A 53 -7.36 0.16 15.24
N VAL A 54 -7.96 -0.66 14.37
CA VAL A 54 -7.53 -0.81 12.97
C VAL A 54 -8.69 -0.40 12.07
N LEU A 55 -8.45 0.57 11.18
CA LEU A 55 -9.42 1.04 10.20
C LEU A 55 -8.93 0.71 8.78
N PRO A 56 -9.70 -0.05 8.00
CA PRO A 56 -9.47 -0.17 6.56
C PRO A 56 -9.84 1.14 5.86
N MET A 57 -8.92 1.73 5.09
CA MET A 57 -9.13 2.99 4.39
C MET A 57 -8.52 2.96 2.99
N ILE A 58 -9.08 3.77 2.09
CA ILE A 58 -8.47 4.07 0.79
C ILE A 58 -7.50 5.25 1.00
N GLY A 59 -6.32 5.16 0.39
CA GLY A 59 -5.35 6.24 0.44
C GLY A 59 -4.37 6.20 -0.71
N GLN A 60 -3.59 7.27 -0.82
CA GLN A 60 -2.59 7.43 -1.86
C GLN A 60 -1.44 8.30 -1.36
N MET A 61 -0.20 7.90 -1.65
CA MET A 61 0.99 8.75 -1.43
C MET A 61 1.01 9.88 -2.45
N GLY A 62 1.30 11.10 -2.00
CA GLY A 62 1.42 12.27 -2.87
C GLY A 62 2.04 13.47 -2.16
N SER A 63 2.21 14.57 -2.88
CA SER A 63 2.75 15.82 -2.33
C SER A 63 1.97 17.01 -2.87
N PHE A 64 1.21 17.66 -2.00
CA PHE A 64 0.55 18.92 -2.34
C PHE A 64 1.56 20.06 -2.55
N GLU A 65 2.62 20.12 -1.74
CA GLU A 65 3.64 21.16 -1.85
C GLU A 65 4.49 21.04 -3.13
N ARG A 66 4.65 19.81 -3.64
CA ARG A 66 5.34 19.52 -4.91
C ARG A 66 4.53 18.54 -5.75
N PRO A 67 3.49 19.00 -6.49
CA PRO A 67 2.64 18.12 -7.28
C PRO A 67 3.37 17.34 -8.39
N SER A 68 4.58 17.76 -8.77
CA SER A 68 5.44 17.07 -9.72
C SER A 68 6.36 16.00 -9.09
N ALA A 69 6.28 15.79 -7.78
CA ALA A 69 7.08 14.79 -7.07
C ALA A 69 6.74 13.38 -7.56
N ASP A 70 7.76 12.54 -7.72
CA ASP A 70 7.58 11.14 -8.08
C ASP A 70 7.70 10.22 -6.84
N LEU A 71 7.57 8.91 -7.04
CA LEU A 71 7.60 7.94 -5.93
C LEU A 71 8.96 7.90 -5.22
N SER A 72 10.02 8.44 -5.81
CA SER A 72 11.36 8.51 -5.22
C SER A 72 11.53 9.73 -4.32
N ASP A 73 10.59 10.67 -4.32
CA ASP A 73 10.58 11.84 -3.45
C ASP A 73 9.94 11.55 -2.08
N PRO A 74 10.20 12.37 -1.04
CA PRO A 74 9.41 12.35 0.18
C PRO A 74 7.96 12.75 -0.10
N LEU A 75 7.03 11.87 0.25
CA LEU A 75 5.58 12.04 0.06
C LEU A 75 4.84 11.94 1.39
N ASP A 76 3.66 12.53 1.44
CA ASP A 76 2.67 12.31 2.50
C ASP A 76 1.64 11.28 2.05
N LEU A 77 1.00 10.60 2.99
CA LEU A 77 -0.12 9.71 2.70
C LEU A 77 -1.45 10.43 2.92
N TYR A 78 -2.24 10.58 1.86
CA TYR A 78 -3.60 11.10 1.95
C TYR A 78 -4.59 9.95 2.08
N LEU A 79 -5.51 10.03 3.04
CA LEU A 79 -6.50 9.01 3.33
C LEU A 79 -7.91 9.59 3.21
N HIS A 80 -8.80 8.86 2.53
CA HIS A 80 -10.22 9.20 2.52
C HIS A 80 -10.85 8.78 3.85
N GLY A 81 -11.35 9.73 4.64
CA GLY A 81 -11.89 9.45 5.97
C GLY A 81 -13.20 10.17 6.24
N TYR A 82 -14.23 9.43 6.62
CA TYR A 82 -15.22 10.01 7.52
C TYR A 82 -14.58 9.99 8.92
N VAL A 83 -14.31 11.18 9.48
CA VAL A 83 -13.85 11.28 10.88
C VAL A 83 -15.03 10.87 11.75
N SER A 84 -15.16 9.56 11.98
CA SER A 84 -15.98 9.08 13.08
C SER A 84 -15.41 9.66 14.37
N SER A 85 -16.26 9.77 15.39
CA SER A 85 -15.87 10.14 16.77
C SER A 85 -14.65 9.37 17.31
N ARG A 86 -14.23 8.26 16.69
CA ARG A 86 -13.03 7.50 17.08
C ARG A 86 -11.71 8.21 16.76
N ILE A 87 -11.74 9.19 15.87
CA ILE A 87 -10.57 9.96 15.42
C ILE A 87 -10.64 11.40 16.00
N MET A 88 -11.20 11.55 17.21
CA MET A 88 -11.41 12.85 17.89
C MET A 88 -10.12 13.59 18.30
N ASN A 89 -8.93 12.98 18.18
CA ASN A 89 -7.66 13.54 18.65
C ASN A 89 -6.70 14.02 17.54
N LEU A 90 -7.15 14.14 16.28
CA LEU A 90 -6.26 14.56 15.17
C LEU A 90 -5.73 16.00 15.25
N SER A 91 -6.36 16.83 16.09
CA SER A 91 -5.93 18.21 16.33
C SER A 91 -4.91 18.34 17.47
N GLN A 92 -4.56 17.24 18.13
CA GLN A 92 -3.65 17.27 19.28
C GLN A 92 -2.19 17.19 18.84
N THR A 93 -1.35 17.93 19.57
CA THR A 93 0.11 17.78 19.53
C THR A 93 0.48 16.54 20.34
N THR A 94 1.17 15.60 19.71
CA THR A 94 1.75 14.44 20.39
C THR A 94 3.14 14.79 20.89
N ILE A 95 3.41 14.56 22.17
CA ILE A 95 4.75 14.70 22.74
C ILE A 95 5.38 13.31 22.86
N VAL A 96 6.51 13.09 22.20
CA VAL A 96 7.31 11.87 22.30
C VAL A 96 8.72 12.29 22.73
N ASP A 97 9.18 11.77 23.88
CA ASP A 97 10.51 12.08 24.44
C ASP A 97 10.85 13.58 24.51
N GLY A 98 9.83 14.41 24.81
CA GLY A 98 9.97 15.87 24.91
C GLY A 98 9.93 16.62 23.57
N GLN A 99 9.74 15.93 22.44
CA GLN A 99 9.56 16.53 21.12
C GLN A 99 8.08 16.59 20.75
N GLU A 100 7.65 17.73 20.22
CA GLU A 100 6.28 17.95 19.76
C GLU A 100 6.10 17.55 18.29
N TYR A 101 5.09 16.71 18.05
CA TYR A 101 4.67 16.26 16.74
C TYR A 101 3.20 16.62 16.52
N HIS A 102 2.90 17.35 15.47
CA HIS A 102 1.52 17.67 15.14
C HIS A 102 0.80 16.44 14.56
N GLY A 103 -0.35 16.07 15.14
CA GLY A 103 -1.19 14.98 14.68
C GLY A 103 -1.10 13.73 15.56
N MET A 104 -2.02 12.79 15.32
CA MET A 104 -2.14 11.52 16.05
C MET A 104 -1.14 10.49 15.49
N PRO A 105 -0.38 9.77 16.34
CA PRO A 105 0.50 8.72 15.88
C PRO A 105 -0.30 7.58 15.27
N VAL A 106 0.10 7.17 14.07
CA VAL A 106 -0.51 6.06 13.33
C VAL A 106 0.54 5.13 12.78
N CYS A 107 0.15 3.87 12.61
CA CYS A 107 0.87 2.85 11.86
C CYS A 107 0.01 2.45 10.66
N VAL A 108 0.55 2.46 9.46
CA VAL A 108 -0.17 2.10 8.23
C VAL A 108 0.49 0.87 7.62
N ALA A 109 -0.31 -0.17 7.36
CA ALA A 109 0.14 -1.39 6.71
C ALA A 109 -0.50 -1.57 5.32
N ALA A 110 0.34 -1.94 4.36
CA ALA A 110 -0.02 -2.36 3.00
C ALA A 110 0.60 -3.72 2.71
N SER A 111 -0.15 -4.66 2.15
CA SER A 111 0.31 -6.03 1.89
C SER A 111 -0.28 -6.58 0.60
N HIS A 112 0.56 -7.29 -0.15
CA HIS A 112 0.22 -8.03 -1.37
C HIS A 112 0.72 -9.47 -1.24
N ILE A 113 -0.07 -10.42 -1.73
CA ILE A 113 0.35 -11.81 -1.89
C ILE A 113 0.54 -12.03 -3.39
N ASP A 114 1.77 -12.38 -3.77
CA ASP A 114 2.15 -12.57 -5.17
C ASP A 114 2.25 -14.07 -5.53
N GLY A 115 2.34 -14.98 -4.54
CA GLY A 115 2.26 -16.43 -4.78
C GLY A 115 2.47 -17.31 -3.55
N LEU A 116 2.10 -18.58 -3.64
CA LEU A 116 2.34 -19.61 -2.62
C LEU A 116 3.58 -20.42 -3.00
N VAL A 117 4.55 -20.51 -2.12
CA VAL A 117 5.76 -21.32 -2.31
C VAL A 117 5.55 -22.66 -1.61
N LEU A 118 5.39 -23.72 -2.41
CA LEU A 118 5.17 -25.09 -1.95
C LEU A 118 6.46 -25.90 -2.10
N THR A 119 6.83 -26.59 -1.04
CA THR A 119 8.13 -27.25 -0.81
C THR A 119 7.92 -28.72 -0.46
N LEU A 120 8.99 -29.52 -0.37
CA LEU A 120 8.92 -30.94 -0.03
C LEU A 120 8.46 -31.17 1.42
N ALA A 121 8.77 -30.24 2.31
CA ALA A 121 8.40 -30.29 3.72
C ALA A 121 7.48 -29.13 4.11
N SER A 122 6.48 -29.40 4.94
CA SER A 122 5.50 -28.39 5.38
C SER A 122 6.12 -27.20 6.12
N TYR A 123 7.27 -27.40 6.75
CA TYR A 123 7.99 -26.35 7.50
C TYR A 123 8.59 -25.27 6.59
N SER A 124 8.95 -25.60 5.35
CA SER A 124 9.61 -24.70 4.40
C SER A 124 8.63 -23.98 3.47
N HIS A 125 7.32 -24.28 3.54
CA HIS A 125 6.30 -23.54 2.81
C HIS A 125 6.36 -22.05 3.13
N ASN A 126 6.09 -21.20 2.14
CA ASN A 126 6.19 -19.75 2.29
C ASN A 126 5.28 -19.01 1.31
N TYR A 127 5.35 -17.69 1.35
CA TYR A 127 4.68 -16.79 0.41
C TYR A 127 5.71 -15.95 -0.33
N ASN A 128 5.44 -15.72 -1.62
CA ASN A 128 5.93 -14.53 -2.29
C ASN A 128 4.97 -13.39 -1.94
N TYR A 129 5.52 -12.29 -1.43
CA TYR A 129 4.73 -11.16 -0.94
C TYR A 129 5.55 -9.87 -0.95
N ARG A 130 4.83 -8.75 -0.97
CA ARG A 130 5.34 -7.41 -0.75
C ARG A 130 4.51 -6.76 0.35
N SER A 131 5.16 -6.22 1.37
CA SER A 131 4.47 -5.44 2.38
C SER A 131 5.26 -4.21 2.78
N ALA A 132 4.55 -3.17 3.20
CA ALA A 132 5.10 -1.94 3.72
C ALA A 132 4.40 -1.56 5.03
N VAL A 133 5.18 -1.06 5.98
CA VAL A 133 4.70 -0.50 7.25
C VAL A 133 5.26 0.90 7.38
N LEU A 134 4.37 1.88 7.51
CA LEU A 134 4.69 3.29 7.64
C LEU A 134 4.28 3.76 9.03
N PHE A 135 5.16 4.49 9.71
CA PHE A 135 4.90 5.14 10.98
C PHE A 135 4.87 6.65 10.75
N GLY A 136 3.85 7.32 11.27
CA GLY A 136 3.68 8.74 11.02
C GLY A 136 2.63 9.39 11.91
N TYR A 137 2.31 10.63 11.56
CA TYR A 137 1.38 11.46 12.32
C TYR A 137 0.25 11.93 11.42
N ALA A 138 -0.96 11.49 11.73
CA ALA A 138 -2.18 11.82 11.01
C ALA A 138 -2.79 13.14 11.50
N SER A 139 -3.20 13.99 10.56
CA SER A 139 -3.91 15.25 10.83
C SER A 139 -5.00 15.50 9.79
N ILE A 140 -5.96 16.37 10.09
CA ILE A 140 -7.02 16.75 9.14
C ILE A 140 -6.48 17.80 8.16
N VAL A 141 -6.70 17.60 6.86
CA VAL A 141 -6.47 18.62 5.84
C VAL A 141 -7.51 19.72 5.99
N LYS A 142 -7.04 20.93 6.34
CA LYS A 142 -7.90 22.11 6.58
C LYS A 142 -7.96 23.07 5.40
N ASP A 143 -6.87 23.15 4.64
CA ASP A 143 -6.79 23.99 3.46
C ASP A 143 -7.67 23.41 2.34
N GLU A 144 -8.44 24.28 1.68
CA GLU A 144 -9.41 23.85 0.68
C GLU A 144 -8.73 23.36 -0.61
N GLU A 145 -7.62 23.98 -1.00
CA GLU A 145 -6.87 23.60 -2.20
C GLU A 145 -6.17 22.25 -1.98
N GLU A 146 -5.54 22.03 -0.82
CA GLU A 146 -4.95 20.74 -0.46
C GLU A 146 -6.02 19.65 -0.39
N LYS A 147 -7.21 19.97 0.10
CA LYS A 147 -8.33 19.02 0.17
C LYS A 147 -8.81 18.61 -1.21
N LEU A 148 -8.97 19.57 -2.13
CA LEU A 148 -9.32 19.29 -3.53
C LEU A 148 -8.24 18.46 -4.22
N TYR A 149 -6.97 18.82 -4.04
CA TYR A 149 -5.83 18.03 -4.53
C TYR A 149 -5.89 16.58 -4.04
N ALA A 150 -6.11 16.37 -2.74
CA ALA A 150 -6.14 15.03 -2.17
C ALA A 150 -7.37 14.23 -2.63
N MET A 151 -8.53 14.87 -2.81
CA MET A 151 -9.73 14.23 -3.37
C MET A 151 -9.49 13.78 -4.82
N GLU A 152 -8.86 14.62 -5.63
CA GLU A 152 -8.47 14.26 -7.00
C GLU A 152 -7.45 13.11 -7.00
N LEU A 153 -6.40 13.22 -6.18
CA LEU A 153 -5.35 12.21 -6.04
C LEU A 153 -5.92 10.83 -5.68
N ILE A 154 -6.78 10.77 -4.66
CA ILE A 154 -7.41 9.52 -4.21
C ILE A 154 -8.41 9.00 -5.26
N THR A 155 -9.17 9.87 -5.91
CA THR A 155 -10.11 9.44 -6.95
C THR A 155 -9.37 8.80 -8.13
N ASN A 156 -8.28 9.43 -8.56
CA ASN A 156 -7.45 8.96 -9.66
C ASN A 156 -6.57 7.75 -9.27
N SER A 157 -6.34 7.49 -7.99
CA SER A 157 -5.64 6.26 -7.56
C SER A 157 -6.52 5.01 -7.67
N VAL A 158 -7.84 5.16 -7.54
CA VAL A 158 -8.78 4.03 -7.68
C VAL A 158 -8.99 3.65 -9.14
N VAL A 159 -9.24 4.65 -9.98
CA VAL A 159 -9.28 4.52 -11.44
C VAL A 159 -8.57 5.74 -12.02
N PRO A 160 -7.46 5.55 -12.76
CA PRO A 160 -6.76 6.65 -13.40
C PRO A 160 -7.71 7.53 -14.17
N ASP A 161 -7.53 8.84 -14.00
CA ASP A 161 -8.26 9.85 -14.73
C ASP A 161 -9.78 9.92 -14.48
N ARG A 162 -10.24 9.26 -13.42
CA ARG A 162 -11.66 9.22 -13.08
C ARG A 162 -12.21 10.57 -12.64
N TRP A 163 -11.39 11.41 -12.02
CA TRP A 163 -11.81 12.72 -11.48
C TRP A 163 -12.40 13.63 -12.57
N ARG A 164 -11.67 13.85 -13.68
CA ARG A 164 -12.14 14.73 -14.77
C ARG A 164 -13.32 14.16 -15.56
N HIS A 165 -13.56 12.85 -15.44
CA HIS A 165 -14.65 12.13 -16.07
C HIS A 165 -15.88 11.95 -15.15
N THR A 166 -15.98 12.77 -14.10
CA THR A 166 -17.15 12.85 -13.22
C THR A 166 -17.67 14.29 -13.16
N ARG A 167 -18.78 14.51 -12.43
CA ARG A 167 -19.31 15.86 -12.21
C ARG A 167 -18.32 16.70 -11.38
N LEU A 168 -17.89 17.84 -11.93
CA LEU A 168 -17.01 18.82 -11.27
C LEU A 168 -17.65 20.23 -11.26
N PRO A 169 -17.29 21.09 -10.29
CA PRO A 169 -16.54 20.78 -9.07
C PRO A 169 -17.39 19.98 -8.06
N PRO A 170 -16.79 19.40 -7.00
CA PRO A 170 -17.54 18.90 -5.86
C PRO A 170 -18.52 19.95 -5.31
N LEU A 171 -19.68 19.53 -4.84
CA LEU A 171 -20.65 20.41 -4.21
C LEU A 171 -20.15 20.88 -2.84
N PRO A 172 -20.53 22.07 -2.36
CA PRO A 172 -20.17 22.54 -1.03
C PRO A 172 -20.55 21.56 0.09
N ALA A 173 -21.67 20.86 -0.04
CA ALA A 173 -22.10 19.84 0.92
C ALA A 173 -21.19 18.59 0.93
N GLU A 174 -20.66 18.20 -0.22
CA GLU A 174 -19.69 17.10 -0.35
C GLU A 174 -18.35 17.51 0.27
N MET A 175 -17.91 18.75 0.00
CA MET A 175 -16.71 19.32 0.61
C MET A 175 -16.83 19.44 2.13
N HIS A 176 -18.02 19.68 2.68
CA HIS A 176 -18.21 19.77 4.13
C HIS A 176 -18.29 18.40 4.83
N SER A 177 -18.90 17.42 4.19
CA SER A 177 -19.16 16.10 4.79
C SER A 177 -17.98 15.13 4.71
N THR A 178 -17.12 15.27 3.69
CA THR A 178 -15.92 14.44 3.52
C THR A 178 -14.76 15.07 4.27
N ASN A 179 -14.04 14.28 5.07
CA ASN A 179 -12.74 14.69 5.62
C ASN A 179 -11.62 13.96 4.89
N ILE A 180 -10.48 14.61 4.76
CA ILE A 180 -9.26 14.00 4.27
C ILE A 180 -8.25 14.04 5.40
N LEU A 181 -7.60 12.91 5.64
CA LEU A 181 -6.48 12.84 6.57
C LEU A 181 -5.18 12.88 5.79
N LYS A 182 -4.21 13.60 6.31
CA LYS A 182 -2.83 13.60 5.85
C LYS A 182 -1.96 12.95 6.91
N VAL A 183 -1.20 11.93 6.53
CA VAL A 183 -0.20 11.31 7.39
C VAL A 183 1.18 11.73 6.92
N ARG A 184 1.85 12.51 7.76
CA ARG A 184 3.28 12.80 7.58
C ARG A 184 4.08 11.60 8.02
N ILE A 185 4.87 11.03 7.11
CA ILE A 185 5.63 9.81 7.38
C ILE A 185 6.92 10.16 8.12
N ALA A 186 7.13 9.52 9.27
CA ALA A 186 8.32 9.69 10.10
C ALA A 186 9.38 8.63 9.75
N SER A 187 8.96 7.37 9.63
CA SER A 187 9.82 6.26 9.20
C SER A 187 8.97 5.17 8.56
N ALA A 188 9.58 4.35 7.71
CA ALA A 188 8.88 3.23 7.08
C ALA A 188 9.85 2.10 6.74
N SER A 189 9.29 0.91 6.53
CA SER A 189 10.04 -0.26 6.09
C SER A 189 9.15 -1.12 5.20
N ALA A 190 9.75 -1.75 4.20
CA ALA A 190 9.11 -2.78 3.40
C ALA A 190 9.81 -4.12 3.54
N LYS A 191 9.07 -5.19 3.32
CA LYS A 191 9.59 -6.53 3.22
C LYS A 191 9.10 -7.18 1.93
N ILE A 192 10.05 -7.60 1.10
CA ILE A 192 9.79 -8.20 -0.21
C ILE A 192 10.38 -9.61 -0.23
N SER A 193 9.51 -10.60 -0.36
CA SER A 193 9.87 -12.00 -0.50
C SER A 193 9.49 -12.46 -1.90
N ALA A 194 10.46 -12.94 -2.65
CA ALA A 194 10.29 -13.52 -3.98
C ALA A 194 11.28 -14.68 -4.16
N GLY A 195 10.90 -15.67 -4.95
CA GLY A 195 11.69 -16.87 -5.22
C GLY A 195 10.86 -18.13 -5.40
N SER A 196 11.57 -19.19 -5.75
CA SER A 196 11.02 -20.55 -5.85
C SER A 196 11.17 -21.32 -4.53
N ALA A 197 10.61 -22.53 -4.51
CA ALA A 197 10.81 -23.50 -3.45
C ALA A 197 12.30 -23.72 -3.16
N THR A 198 12.67 -23.69 -1.88
CA THR A 198 14.03 -24.01 -1.42
C THR A 198 13.90 -25.05 -0.32
N ASP A 199 14.34 -26.27 -0.62
CA ASP A 199 14.22 -27.42 0.25
C ASP A 199 15.55 -27.78 0.92
N ASP A 200 15.47 -28.48 2.05
CA ASP A 200 16.65 -29.00 2.73
C ASP A 200 17.34 -30.08 1.89
N LYS A 201 18.66 -30.14 1.97
CA LYS A 201 19.45 -31.09 1.18
C LYS A 201 19.09 -32.55 1.47
N SER A 202 18.69 -32.87 2.70
CA SER A 202 18.23 -34.21 3.07
C SER A 202 16.95 -34.59 2.35
N ASP A 203 16.00 -33.66 2.23
CA ASP A 203 14.70 -33.89 1.62
C ASP A 203 14.83 -34.02 0.10
N MET A 204 15.66 -33.17 -0.51
CA MET A 204 16.03 -33.31 -1.93
C MET A 204 16.79 -34.60 -2.25
N GLY A 205 17.50 -35.18 -1.27
CA GLY A 205 18.20 -36.46 -1.41
C GLY A 205 17.30 -37.69 -1.21
N ASN A 206 16.06 -37.49 -0.76
CA ASN A 206 15.08 -38.56 -0.57
C ASN A 206 14.27 -38.76 -1.85
N GLU A 207 14.66 -39.74 -2.68
CA GLU A 207 14.01 -40.00 -3.96
C GLU A 207 12.51 -40.35 -3.84
N GLU A 208 12.10 -41.05 -2.78
CA GLU A 208 10.68 -41.37 -2.57
C GLU A 208 9.87 -40.09 -2.34
N LEU A 209 10.38 -39.18 -1.51
CA LEU A 209 9.75 -37.89 -1.23
C LEU A 209 9.68 -37.02 -2.48
N VAL A 210 10.81 -36.87 -3.20
CA VAL A 210 10.90 -36.06 -4.43
C VAL A 210 9.98 -36.59 -5.53
N ASN A 211 9.85 -37.92 -5.67
CA ASN A 211 9.00 -38.52 -6.70
C ASN A 211 7.50 -38.53 -6.34
N SER A 212 7.16 -38.32 -5.06
CA SER A 212 5.77 -38.33 -4.58
C SER A 212 5.20 -36.94 -4.26
N THR A 213 6.05 -35.91 -4.20
CA THR A 213 5.66 -34.57 -3.74
C THR A 213 5.97 -33.51 -4.79
N TRP A 214 4.94 -32.77 -5.21
CA TRP A 214 5.11 -31.62 -6.10
C TRP A 214 5.64 -30.41 -5.33
N THR A 215 6.61 -29.70 -5.91
CA THR A 215 7.12 -28.41 -5.39
C THR A 215 7.11 -27.35 -6.47
N GLY A 216 7.01 -26.10 -6.05
CA GLY A 216 6.97 -24.96 -6.95
C GLY A 216 6.24 -23.77 -6.36
N VAL A 217 5.92 -22.81 -7.22
CA VAL A 217 5.16 -21.62 -6.84
C VAL A 217 3.79 -21.69 -7.50
N LEU A 218 2.74 -21.38 -6.74
CA LEU A 218 1.41 -21.05 -7.27
C LEU A 218 1.29 -19.53 -7.32
N PRO A 219 1.43 -18.88 -8.49
CA PRO A 219 1.30 -17.43 -8.61
C PRO A 219 -0.13 -17.00 -8.24
N ILE A 220 -0.25 -15.89 -7.50
CA ILE A 220 -1.54 -15.30 -7.10
C ILE A 220 -1.64 -13.91 -7.71
N THR A 221 -2.74 -13.65 -8.43
CA THR A 221 -3.02 -12.37 -9.09
C THR A 221 -4.42 -11.90 -8.77
N GLN A 222 -4.59 -10.62 -8.43
CA GLN A 222 -5.91 -9.99 -8.30
C GLN A 222 -6.25 -9.20 -9.56
N THR A 223 -7.20 -9.69 -10.36
CA THR A 223 -7.60 -9.06 -11.62
C THR A 223 -8.94 -8.34 -11.51
N PHE A 224 -9.11 -7.29 -12.31
CA PHE A 224 -10.42 -6.71 -12.59
C PHE A 224 -11.21 -7.63 -13.52
N GLY A 225 -12.52 -7.78 -13.25
CA GLY A 225 -13.45 -8.47 -14.13
C GLY A 225 -14.11 -7.53 -15.14
N GLU A 226 -15.03 -8.08 -15.93
CA GLU A 226 -15.81 -7.31 -16.91
C GLU A 226 -16.64 -6.19 -16.24
N PRO A 227 -16.55 -4.92 -16.70
CA PRO A 227 -17.31 -3.82 -16.13
C PRO A 227 -18.82 -4.03 -16.25
N VAL A 228 -19.51 -3.98 -15.11
CA VAL A 228 -20.98 -4.10 -15.04
C VAL A 228 -21.61 -2.70 -15.01
N PRO A 229 -22.36 -2.28 -16.04
CA PRO A 229 -22.97 -0.96 -16.06
C PRO A 229 -24.12 -0.84 -15.04
N SER A 230 -24.26 0.33 -14.44
CA SER A 230 -25.42 0.62 -13.57
C SER A 230 -26.73 0.64 -14.39
N PRO A 231 -27.90 0.38 -13.76
CA PRO A 231 -29.19 0.37 -14.46
C PRO A 231 -29.59 1.67 -15.18
N TYR A 232 -29.03 2.81 -14.75
CA TYR A 232 -29.29 4.12 -15.33
C TYR A 232 -28.17 4.62 -16.26
N ASN A 233 -27.15 3.78 -16.52
CA ASN A 233 -26.07 4.14 -17.44
C ASN A 233 -26.62 4.24 -18.87
N LYS A 234 -26.31 5.35 -19.56
CA LYS A 234 -26.77 5.63 -20.93
C LYS A 234 -25.63 5.72 -21.94
N VAL A 235 -24.39 5.57 -21.49
CA VAL A 235 -23.20 5.72 -22.34
C VAL A 235 -22.46 4.40 -22.48
N LYS A 236 -21.68 4.25 -23.55
CA LYS A 236 -20.76 3.11 -23.71
C LYS A 236 -19.65 3.19 -22.68
N LEU A 237 -19.02 2.05 -22.38
CA LEU A 237 -17.82 2.00 -21.54
C LEU A 237 -16.74 2.91 -22.16
N PRO A 238 -16.24 3.93 -21.42
CA PRO A 238 -15.14 4.76 -21.88
C PRO A 238 -13.85 3.95 -22.06
N GLU A 239 -13.07 4.30 -23.09
CA GLU A 239 -11.83 3.62 -23.46
C GLU A 239 -10.81 3.57 -22.31
N TYR A 240 -10.63 4.69 -21.60
CA TYR A 240 -9.69 4.77 -20.46
C TYR A 240 -9.99 3.77 -19.34
N ILE A 241 -11.25 3.34 -19.17
CA ILE A 241 -11.61 2.33 -18.16
C ILE A 241 -11.27 0.93 -18.67
N SER A 242 -11.57 0.63 -19.94
CA SER A 242 -11.22 -0.66 -20.53
C SER A 242 -9.71 -0.86 -20.65
N GLU A 243 -8.97 0.18 -21.04
CA GLU A 243 -7.50 0.16 -21.09
C GLU A 243 -6.92 -0.03 -19.69
N PHE A 244 -7.35 0.75 -18.71
CA PHE A 244 -6.93 0.59 -17.32
C PHE A 244 -7.16 -0.84 -16.79
N THR A 245 -8.32 -1.43 -17.09
CA THR A 245 -8.66 -2.80 -16.68
C THR A 245 -7.67 -3.81 -17.26
N LYS A 246 -7.40 -3.70 -18.56
CA LYS A 246 -6.47 -4.58 -19.27
C LYS A 246 -5.05 -4.41 -18.77
N ASP A 247 -4.54 -3.18 -18.76
CA ASP A 247 -3.16 -2.86 -18.40
C ASP A 247 -2.87 -3.26 -16.95
N SER A 248 -3.80 -3.00 -16.02
CA SER A 248 -3.68 -3.43 -14.62
C SER A 248 -3.65 -4.95 -14.46
N ASN A 249 -4.42 -5.68 -15.28
CA ASN A 249 -4.42 -7.14 -15.24
C ASN A 249 -3.10 -7.71 -15.78
N ASP A 250 -2.63 -7.19 -16.91
CA ASP A 250 -1.36 -7.58 -17.54
C ASP A 250 -0.17 -7.30 -16.60
N GLU A 251 -0.15 -6.12 -15.97
CA GLU A 251 0.88 -5.73 -15.00
C GLU A 251 0.90 -6.65 -13.78
N LYS A 252 -0.26 -6.89 -13.14
CA LYS A 252 -0.35 -7.76 -11.95
C LYS A 252 0.02 -9.21 -12.26
N GLN A 253 -0.36 -9.71 -13.44
CA GLN A 253 0.04 -11.02 -13.89
C GLN A 253 1.56 -11.11 -14.03
N LYS A 254 2.17 -10.11 -14.68
CA LYS A 254 3.62 -10.04 -14.83
C LYS A 254 4.32 -10.03 -13.46
N ILE A 255 3.91 -9.16 -12.54
CA ILE A 255 4.51 -9.05 -11.20
C ILE A 255 4.50 -10.40 -10.45
N SER A 256 3.37 -11.10 -10.48
CA SER A 256 3.23 -12.41 -9.81
C SER A 256 4.15 -13.47 -10.42
N LEU A 257 4.30 -13.49 -11.76
CA LEU A 257 5.21 -14.38 -12.47
C LEU A 257 6.69 -14.05 -12.20
N ASP A 258 7.05 -12.77 -12.25
CA ASP A 258 8.40 -12.29 -11.96
C ASP A 258 8.80 -12.64 -10.50
N ALA A 259 7.87 -12.50 -9.56
CA ALA A 259 8.08 -12.91 -8.16
C ALA A 259 8.32 -14.41 -8.01
N ALA A 260 7.58 -15.25 -8.76
CA ALA A 260 7.80 -16.70 -8.80
C ALA A 260 9.19 -17.07 -9.36
N GLN A 261 9.73 -16.24 -10.26
CA GLN A 261 11.08 -16.39 -10.83
C GLN A 261 12.18 -15.79 -9.94
N GLY A 262 11.82 -15.14 -8.83
CA GLY A 262 12.75 -14.61 -7.84
C GLY A 262 13.10 -13.13 -8.00
N GLU A 263 12.40 -12.38 -8.84
CA GLU A 263 12.59 -10.95 -8.93
C GLU A 263 12.08 -10.22 -7.68
N ARG A 264 13.00 -9.53 -6.99
CA ARG A 264 12.73 -8.79 -5.75
C ARG A 264 12.62 -7.30 -6.00
N ARG A 265 11.58 -6.89 -6.72
CA ARG A 265 11.27 -5.48 -6.92
C ARG A 265 9.81 -5.24 -6.56
N ALA A 266 9.50 -4.03 -6.09
CA ALA A 266 8.12 -3.67 -5.82
C ALA A 266 7.26 -3.46 -7.07
N LEU A 267 7.78 -3.76 -8.29
CA LEU A 267 7.24 -3.45 -9.63
C LEU A 267 5.76 -3.11 -9.66
#